data_AF-A0A1Y1XP28-F1
#
_entry.id   AF-A0A1Y1XP28-F1
#
_cell.length_a   1.000
_cell.length_b   1.000
_cell.length_c   1.000
_cell.angle_alpha   90.00
_cell.angle_beta   90.00
_cell.angle_gamma   90.00
#
_symmetry.space_group_name_H-M   'P 1'
#
loop_
_entity.id
_entity.type
_entity.pdbx_description
1 polymer ?
#
loop_
_entity_poly.entity_id
_entity_poly.type
_entity_poly.pdbx_seq_one_letter_code
_entity_poly.pdbx_strand_id
1 'polypeptide(L)'
;MDINYININEISNYFLEFLIHKSKTTIRNSNIELSLIYQLLDNEVKLKDIDELNNDTSKLDTHENEIKFYKKQLIDIIENEFNSENKDKKETDFPLLKNFKDRFIYFKKGLPTKPYYKTIAYVICIWSNSQKFPYTFIDNDMPNEIKEYSEIKNVLDNKIKLLNSDLSNSTINKKEIYWNFFETLNTAEFLVILGERITLGSSKDILPPSINDCIKSFVEIHSKDNNCKKYGGLTVGARALSKHCHRDQTNKWWGDYTGNTLNKNQLAINILIKLLKSISWINIHKLPHNINVYEIRNIYGYGARWYFKIDNEQTFGKLNSINDINNININYNLEFRGFLEPQDIKGHEKKWRH
;
A
#
# COMPACT_ATOMS: atom_id res chain seq x y z
N MET A 1 1.38 9.51 -37.97
CA MET A 1 0.26 9.02 -37.15
C MET A 1 0.50 9.55 -35.77
N ASP A 2 -0.21 10.61 -35.39
CA ASP A 2 -0.10 11.18 -34.06
C ASP A 2 -0.63 10.14 -33.06
N ILE A 3 0.26 9.67 -32.18
CA ILE A 3 -0.13 8.82 -31.07
C ILE A 3 -1.05 9.68 -30.21
N ASN A 4 -2.35 9.37 -30.21
CA ASN A 4 -3.31 9.98 -29.29
C ASN A 4 -2.85 9.64 -27.87
N TYR A 5 -2.12 10.58 -27.25
CA TYR A 5 -1.70 10.45 -25.87
C TYR A 5 -2.93 10.46 -24.99
N ILE A 6 -3.16 9.35 -24.26
CA ILE A 6 -4.23 9.34 -23.27
C ILE A 6 -3.86 10.34 -22.17
N ASN A 7 -4.81 11.22 -21.83
CA ASN A 7 -4.64 12.21 -20.79
C ASN A 7 -5.06 11.62 -19.43
N ILE A 8 -4.18 11.71 -18.44
CA ILE A 8 -4.44 11.20 -17.09
C ILE A 8 -5.69 11.80 -16.43
N ASN A 9 -5.93 13.10 -16.59
CA ASN A 9 -7.09 13.78 -16.01
C ASN A 9 -8.38 13.28 -16.67
N GLU A 10 -8.34 12.98 -17.97
CA GLU A 10 -9.46 12.39 -18.70
C GLU A 10 -9.84 11.01 -18.13
N ILE A 11 -8.87 10.09 -18.04
CA ILE A 11 -9.11 8.75 -17.44
C ILE A 11 -9.63 8.88 -16.01
N SER A 12 -8.96 9.70 -15.19
CA SER A 12 -9.29 9.86 -13.77
C SER A 12 -10.71 10.39 -13.57
N ASN A 13 -11.13 11.38 -14.37
CA ASN A 13 -12.47 11.97 -14.27
C ASN A 13 -13.53 10.96 -14.70
N TYR A 14 -13.34 10.25 -15.81
CA TYR A 14 -14.30 9.23 -16.25
C TYR A 14 -14.36 8.04 -15.31
N PHE A 15 -13.25 7.65 -14.68
CA PHE A 15 -13.26 6.59 -13.68
C PHE A 15 -14.02 7.00 -12.42
N LEU A 16 -13.82 8.23 -11.95
CA LEU A 16 -14.58 8.77 -10.82
C LEU A 16 -16.08 8.81 -11.13
N GLU A 17 -16.47 9.34 -12.29
CA GLU A 17 -17.87 9.34 -12.72
C GLU A 17 -18.47 7.92 -12.79
N PHE A 18 -17.71 6.97 -13.33
CA PHE A 18 -18.11 5.56 -13.41
C PHE A 18 -18.35 4.97 -12.02
N LEU A 19 -17.42 5.19 -11.07
CA LEU A 19 -17.55 4.69 -9.70
C LEU A 19 -18.76 5.28 -8.97
N ILE A 20 -19.00 6.58 -9.11
CA ILE A 20 -20.18 7.26 -8.54
C ILE A 20 -21.47 6.73 -9.15
N HIS A 21 -21.48 6.48 -10.47
CA HIS A 21 -22.63 5.92 -11.14
C HIS A 21 -22.92 4.50 -10.66
N LYS A 22 -21.91 3.65 -10.58
CA LYS A 22 -22.01 2.25 -10.12
C LYS A 22 -22.42 2.15 -8.66
N SER A 23 -21.97 3.07 -7.82
CA SER A 23 -22.35 3.06 -6.40
C SER A 23 -23.81 3.41 -6.15
N LYS A 24 -24.45 4.16 -7.07
CA LYS A 24 -25.86 4.55 -6.99
C LYS A 24 -26.79 3.55 -7.68
N THR A 25 -26.28 2.80 -8.64
CA THR A 25 -27.05 1.82 -9.40
C THR A 25 -26.96 0.47 -8.70
N THR A 26 -27.95 0.15 -7.87
CA THR A 26 -28.08 -1.10 -7.10
C THR A 26 -28.33 -2.32 -7.99
N ILE A 27 -27.56 -2.49 -9.06
CA ILE A 27 -27.74 -3.57 -10.03
C ILE A 27 -26.91 -4.77 -9.56
N ARG A 28 -27.58 -5.88 -9.27
CA ARG A 28 -26.99 -7.16 -8.80
C ARG A 28 -25.99 -7.82 -9.75
N ASN A 29 -25.70 -7.22 -10.91
CA ASN A 29 -24.88 -7.79 -11.99
C ASN A 29 -23.63 -6.98 -12.33
N SER A 30 -23.20 -6.00 -11.51
CA SER A 30 -21.91 -5.33 -11.73
C SER A 30 -20.75 -6.26 -11.36
N ASN A 31 -19.70 -6.28 -12.19
CA ASN A 31 -18.45 -7.00 -11.88
C ASN A 31 -17.69 -6.42 -10.66
N ILE A 32 -18.08 -5.22 -10.23
CA ILE A 32 -17.45 -4.48 -9.14
C ILE A 32 -18.46 -4.37 -8.00
N GLU A 33 -18.13 -4.96 -6.86
CA GLU A 33 -18.93 -4.86 -5.64
C GLU A 33 -18.86 -3.45 -5.03
N LEU A 34 -19.92 -3.04 -4.33
CA LEU A 34 -19.97 -1.74 -3.65
C LEU A 34 -18.82 -1.57 -2.63
N SER A 35 -18.43 -2.65 -1.97
CA SER A 35 -17.29 -2.70 -1.05
C SER A 35 -15.97 -2.30 -1.72
N LEU A 36 -15.78 -2.73 -2.97
CA LEU A 36 -14.60 -2.40 -3.78
C LEU A 36 -14.65 -0.96 -4.27
N ILE A 37 -15.83 -0.47 -4.67
CA ILE A 37 -16.02 0.94 -5.06
C ILE A 37 -15.60 1.87 -3.93
N TYR A 38 -16.00 1.58 -2.69
CA TYR A 38 -15.61 2.42 -1.55
C TYR A 38 -14.11 2.38 -1.32
N GLN A 39 -13.45 1.24 -1.47
CA GLN A 39 -11.99 1.15 -1.35
C GLN A 39 -11.26 1.92 -2.45
N LEU A 40 -11.82 1.97 -3.67
CA LEU A 40 -11.26 2.76 -4.76
C LEU A 40 -11.38 4.27 -4.53
N LEU A 41 -12.48 4.70 -3.90
CA LEU A 41 -12.78 6.11 -3.58
C LEU A 41 -12.18 6.59 -2.25
N ASP A 42 -11.85 5.67 -1.35
CA ASP A 42 -11.32 5.93 -0.02
C ASP A 42 -10.13 6.90 -0.04
N ASN A 43 -10.18 7.95 0.77
CA ASN A 43 -9.14 8.96 0.81
C ASN A 43 -7.99 8.57 1.73
N GLU A 44 -6.79 9.08 1.45
CA GLU A 44 -5.66 8.89 2.35
C GLU A 44 -5.74 9.87 3.53
N VAL A 45 -5.83 9.35 4.76
CA VAL A 45 -5.67 10.16 5.96
C VAL A 45 -4.20 10.57 6.10
N LYS A 46 -3.90 11.87 6.17
CA LYS A 46 -2.53 12.36 6.40
C LYS A 46 -2.05 11.92 7.77
N LEU A 47 -0.78 11.52 7.91
CA LEU A 47 -0.23 11.03 9.18
C LEU A 47 -0.34 12.04 10.34
N LYS A 48 -0.25 13.34 10.04
CA LYS A 48 -0.35 14.42 11.03
C LYS A 48 -1.77 14.72 11.53
N ASP A 49 -2.80 14.41 10.74
CA ASP A 49 -4.17 14.79 11.04
C ASP A 49 -4.86 13.81 12.02
N ILE A 50 -4.25 12.65 12.32
CA ILE A 50 -4.86 11.62 13.21
C ILE A 50 -4.77 11.99 14.70
N ASP A 51 -3.74 12.72 15.11
CA ASP A 51 -3.60 13.09 16.53
C ASP A 51 -4.50 14.28 16.92
N GLU A 52 -4.93 15.09 15.95
CA GLU A 52 -5.86 16.22 16.16
C GLU A 52 -7.32 15.77 16.31
N LEU A 53 -7.68 14.57 15.85
CA LEU A 53 -9.03 14.00 16.03
C LEU A 53 -9.30 13.51 17.45
N ASN A 54 -8.27 13.41 18.30
CA ASN A 54 -8.38 13.13 19.74
C ASN A 54 -8.05 14.37 20.59
N ASN A 55 -8.46 15.55 20.12
CA ASN A 55 -8.37 16.84 20.82
C ASN A 55 -9.41 16.96 21.94
N ASP A 56 -9.38 16.03 22.90
CA ASP A 56 -9.84 16.31 24.26
C ASP A 56 -8.60 16.41 25.16
N THR A 57 -7.71 17.34 24.81
CA THR A 57 -6.45 17.64 25.52
C THR A 57 -6.67 18.25 26.90
N SER A 58 -7.92 18.37 27.36
CA SER A 58 -8.26 18.98 28.65
C SER A 58 -8.04 18.06 29.86
N LYS A 59 -7.71 16.76 29.67
CA LYS A 59 -7.55 15.78 30.77
C LYS A 59 -6.50 14.66 30.60
N LEU A 60 -5.54 14.73 29.67
CA LEU A 60 -4.51 13.68 29.56
C LEU A 60 -3.37 13.88 30.58
N ASP A 61 -2.99 12.81 31.28
CA ASP A 61 -1.82 12.81 32.19
C ASP A 61 -0.51 13.05 31.42
N THR A 62 0.48 13.63 32.09
CA THR A 62 1.85 13.88 31.64
C THR A 62 2.48 12.74 30.86
N HIS A 63 2.25 11.49 31.28
CA HIS A 63 2.75 10.28 30.62
C HIS A 63 2.17 10.06 29.22
N GLU A 64 0.86 10.28 29.03
CA GLU A 64 0.23 10.10 27.71
C GLU A 64 0.67 11.18 26.72
N ASN A 65 0.92 12.40 27.22
CA ASN A 65 1.46 13.49 26.42
C ASN A 65 2.89 13.20 25.95
N GLU A 66 3.73 12.57 26.80
CA GLU A 66 5.06 12.13 26.38
C GLU A 66 4.99 11.06 25.28
N ILE A 67 4.12 10.06 25.40
CA ILE A 67 3.93 9.03 24.36
C ILE A 67 3.54 9.67 23.03
N LYS A 68 2.55 10.57 23.03
CA LYS A 68 2.12 11.30 21.83
C LYS A 68 3.27 12.10 21.22
N PHE A 69 4.06 12.80 22.04
CA PHE A 69 5.22 13.57 21.60
C PHE A 69 6.27 12.69 20.90
N TYR A 70 6.66 11.57 21.49
CA TYR A 70 7.66 10.67 20.87
C TYR A 70 7.13 10.01 19.60
N LYS A 71 5.85 9.60 19.58
CA LYS A 71 5.21 9.07 18.37
C LYS A 71 5.26 10.07 17.22
N LYS A 72 4.93 11.34 17.51
CA LYS A 72 5.00 12.43 16.53
C LYS A 72 6.41 12.61 15.97
N GLN A 73 7.45 12.58 16.82
CA GLN A 73 8.84 12.65 16.34
C GLN A 73 9.19 11.51 15.37
N LEU A 74 8.75 10.27 15.65
CA LEU A 74 9.01 9.12 14.77
C LEU A 74 8.29 9.27 13.42
N ILE A 75 7.07 9.80 13.42
CA ILE A 75 6.31 10.12 12.19
C ILE A 75 7.02 11.23 11.41
N ASP A 76 7.46 12.29 12.08
CA ASP A 76 8.18 13.40 11.45
C ASP A 76 9.47 12.93 10.77
N ILE A 77 10.21 11.97 11.36
CA ILE A 77 11.39 11.37 10.71
C ILE A 77 11.00 10.73 9.37
N ILE A 78 9.94 9.93 9.32
CA ILE A 78 9.47 9.31 8.08
C ILE A 78 9.02 10.37 7.09
N GLU A 79 8.20 11.34 7.52
CA GLU A 79 7.71 12.37 6.62
C GLU A 79 8.85 13.21 6.04
N ASN A 80 9.82 13.62 6.85
CA ASN A 80 10.98 14.39 6.39
C ASN A 80 11.80 13.61 5.37
N GLU A 81 11.98 12.31 5.59
CA GLU A 81 12.69 11.43 4.65
C GLU A 81 12.03 11.39 3.26
N PHE A 82 10.69 11.33 3.21
CA PHE A 82 9.96 11.22 1.95
C PHE A 82 9.60 12.57 1.32
N ASN A 83 9.37 13.61 2.12
CA ASN A 83 9.03 14.97 1.67
C ASN A 83 10.24 15.82 1.34
N SER A 84 11.45 15.45 1.77
CA SER A 84 12.66 16.15 1.34
C SER A 84 12.71 16.14 -0.19
N GLU A 85 12.61 17.34 -0.78
CA GLU A 85 12.81 17.64 -2.19
C GLU A 85 14.28 17.42 -2.55
N ASN A 86 14.81 16.22 -2.33
CA ASN A 86 16.10 15.86 -2.85
C ASN A 86 15.94 15.69 -4.37
N LYS A 87 16.23 16.79 -5.08
CA LYS A 87 16.40 16.86 -6.54
C LYS A 87 17.39 15.80 -7.07
N ASP A 88 18.19 15.20 -6.18
CA ASP A 88 19.17 14.15 -6.46
C ASP A 88 18.73 12.72 -6.08
N LYS A 89 17.43 12.46 -5.81
CA LYS A 89 16.95 11.08 -5.57
C LYS A 89 17.31 10.21 -6.78
N LYS A 90 18.34 9.37 -6.61
CA LYS A 90 18.85 8.46 -7.64
C LYS A 90 17.72 7.56 -8.11
N GLU A 91 17.72 7.22 -9.39
CA GLU A 91 16.76 6.27 -10.00
C GLU A 91 16.54 4.99 -9.19
N THR A 92 17.54 4.59 -8.40
CA THR A 92 17.65 3.34 -7.63
C THR A 92 16.82 3.28 -6.35
N ASP A 93 16.38 4.42 -5.81
CA ASP A 93 15.79 4.44 -4.46
C ASP A 93 14.42 3.79 -4.39
N PHE A 94 13.74 3.57 -5.52
CA PHE A 94 12.44 2.91 -5.62
C PHE A 94 12.41 2.01 -6.85
N PRO A 95 12.99 0.80 -6.78
CA PRO A 95 13.17 -0.05 -7.95
C PRO A 95 11.84 -0.46 -8.59
N LEU A 96 10.80 -0.70 -7.79
CA LEU A 96 9.45 -1.03 -8.27
C LEU A 96 8.87 0.02 -9.25
N LEU A 97 9.27 1.29 -9.11
CA LEU A 97 8.68 2.44 -9.81
C LEU A 97 9.59 3.04 -10.90
N LYS A 98 10.65 2.33 -11.33
CA LYS A 98 11.67 2.89 -12.23
C LYS A 98 11.13 3.48 -13.54
N ASN A 99 10.05 2.93 -14.12
CA ASN A 99 9.53 3.38 -15.42
C ASN A 99 8.47 4.49 -15.33
N PHE A 100 8.16 4.99 -14.13
CA PHE A 100 7.19 6.07 -13.96
C PHE A 100 7.88 7.42 -14.07
N LYS A 101 7.32 8.32 -14.88
CA LYS A 101 7.83 9.69 -15.09
C LYS A 101 7.77 10.50 -13.79
N ASP A 102 6.60 10.56 -13.18
CA ASP A 102 6.35 11.29 -11.94
C ASP A 102 5.92 10.34 -10.83
N ARG A 103 6.89 9.63 -10.24
CA ARG A 103 6.64 8.59 -9.22
C ARG A 103 5.86 9.13 -8.01
N PHE A 104 6.08 10.38 -7.62
CA PHE A 104 5.55 10.90 -6.36
C PHE A 104 4.14 11.50 -6.44
N ILE A 105 3.53 11.59 -7.63
CA ILE A 105 2.17 12.14 -7.75
C ILE A 105 1.13 11.19 -7.12
N TYR A 106 1.28 9.89 -7.37
CA TYR A 106 0.32 8.86 -6.93
C TYR A 106 0.98 7.73 -6.14
N PHE A 107 2.27 7.84 -5.86
CA PHE A 107 2.98 6.91 -4.99
C PHE A 107 3.68 7.66 -3.88
N LYS A 108 3.52 7.17 -2.64
CA LYS A 108 4.25 7.65 -1.47
C LYS A 108 4.98 6.47 -0.88
N LYS A 109 6.22 6.70 -0.44
CA LYS A 109 7.03 5.67 0.22
C LYS A 109 7.17 4.38 -0.62
N GLY A 110 7.27 4.54 -1.94
CA GLY A 110 7.42 3.43 -2.88
C GLY A 110 6.14 2.67 -3.21
N LEU A 111 4.97 3.10 -2.70
CA LEU A 111 3.72 2.36 -2.78
C LEU A 111 2.57 3.18 -3.37
N PRO A 112 1.58 2.54 -4.02
CA PRO A 112 0.35 3.19 -4.47
C PRO A 112 -0.32 3.95 -3.34
N THR A 113 -0.85 5.13 -3.65
CA THR A 113 -1.57 5.95 -2.68
C THR A 113 -3.06 6.03 -2.97
N LYS A 114 -3.80 6.31 -1.91
CA LYS A 114 -5.22 6.60 -1.97
C LYS A 114 -5.45 8.06 -2.40
N PRO A 115 -6.57 8.37 -3.08
CA PRO A 115 -7.59 7.41 -3.52
C PRO A 115 -7.14 6.59 -4.73
N TYR A 116 -7.35 5.28 -4.67
CA TYR A 116 -6.74 4.34 -5.62
C TYR A 116 -7.23 4.53 -7.06
N TYR A 117 -8.43 5.08 -7.28
CA TYR A 117 -8.90 5.36 -8.63
C TYR A 117 -7.95 6.29 -9.40
N LYS A 118 -7.30 7.25 -8.72
CA LYS A 118 -6.34 8.15 -9.35
C LYS A 118 -5.04 7.43 -9.69
N THR A 119 -4.56 6.58 -8.79
CA THR A 119 -3.36 5.77 -9.01
C THR A 119 -3.55 4.79 -10.16
N ILE A 120 -4.72 4.14 -10.23
CA ILE A 120 -5.12 3.28 -11.33
C ILE A 120 -5.16 4.06 -12.66
N ALA A 121 -5.80 5.23 -12.68
CA ALA A 121 -5.83 6.08 -13.87
C ALA A 121 -4.42 6.48 -14.34
N TYR A 122 -3.52 6.78 -13.41
CA TYR A 122 -2.13 7.06 -13.72
C TYR A 122 -1.41 5.87 -14.33
N VAL A 123 -1.53 4.69 -13.72
CA VAL A 123 -0.90 3.45 -14.21
C VAL A 123 -1.42 3.10 -15.61
N ILE A 124 -2.74 3.18 -15.84
CA ILE A 124 -3.34 2.95 -17.18
C ILE A 124 -2.78 3.95 -18.20
N CYS A 125 -2.69 5.23 -17.84
CA CYS A 125 -2.13 6.26 -18.71
C CYS A 125 -0.68 5.95 -19.11
N ILE A 126 0.18 5.60 -18.14
CA ILE A 126 1.58 5.24 -18.42
C ILE A 126 1.66 3.94 -19.25
N TRP A 127 0.85 2.93 -18.91
CA TRP A 127 0.82 1.65 -19.64
C TRP A 127 0.40 1.85 -21.09
N SER A 128 -0.69 2.59 -21.32
CA SER A 128 -1.15 2.95 -22.66
C SER A 128 -0.08 3.71 -23.43
N ASN A 129 0.49 4.76 -22.86
CA ASN A 129 1.46 5.60 -23.58
C ASN A 129 2.79 4.89 -23.86
N SER A 130 3.21 3.95 -23.01
CA SER A 130 4.45 3.18 -23.19
C SER A 130 4.26 1.84 -23.90
N GLN A 131 3.01 1.40 -24.08
CA GLN A 131 2.63 0.07 -24.56
C GLN A 131 3.26 -1.08 -23.76
N LYS A 132 3.64 -0.82 -22.50
CA LYS A 132 4.30 -1.78 -21.61
C LYS A 132 3.79 -1.61 -20.19
N PHE A 133 3.66 -2.72 -19.48
CA PHE A 133 3.31 -2.69 -18.07
C PHE A 133 4.37 -1.90 -17.27
N PRO A 134 3.99 -0.90 -16.46
CA PRO A 134 4.95 0.11 -15.99
C PRO A 134 5.76 -0.30 -14.76
N TYR A 135 5.36 -1.33 -14.01
CA TYR A 135 6.14 -1.77 -12.86
C TYR A 135 7.35 -2.60 -13.26
N THR A 136 8.42 -2.45 -12.49
CA THR A 136 9.63 -3.29 -12.62
C THR A 136 9.69 -4.22 -11.43
N PHE A 137 9.29 -5.47 -11.61
CA PHE A 137 9.58 -6.51 -10.61
C PHE A 137 10.94 -7.10 -10.90
N ILE A 138 11.76 -7.26 -9.86
CA ILE A 138 13.06 -7.93 -9.94
C ILE A 138 12.88 -9.31 -9.32
N ASP A 139 12.92 -10.34 -10.16
CA ASP A 139 12.85 -11.74 -9.75
C ASP A 139 14.22 -12.24 -9.31
N ASN A 140 14.48 -12.17 -8.01
CA ASN A 140 15.59 -12.87 -7.37
C ASN A 140 15.04 -14.02 -6.51
N ASP A 141 14.67 -15.14 -7.15
CA ASP A 141 14.32 -16.40 -6.47
C ASP A 141 13.18 -16.32 -5.42
N MET A 142 12.28 -15.34 -5.54
CA MET A 142 11.06 -15.26 -4.73
C MET A 142 10.01 -16.26 -5.27
N PRO A 143 9.21 -16.90 -4.41
CA PRO A 143 8.49 -18.10 -4.77
C PRO A 143 7.42 -17.76 -5.80
N ASN A 144 7.61 -18.37 -6.96
CA ASN A 144 6.72 -18.52 -8.10
C ASN A 144 5.61 -17.46 -8.16
N GLU A 145 5.91 -16.34 -8.83
CA GLU A 145 4.89 -15.72 -9.67
C GLU A 145 4.25 -16.86 -10.47
N ILE A 146 3.03 -17.21 -10.09
CA ILE A 146 2.36 -18.36 -10.68
C ILE A 146 1.80 -17.96 -12.03
N LYS A 147 1.58 -18.96 -12.89
CA LYS A 147 0.98 -18.81 -14.22
C LYS A 147 -0.21 -17.83 -14.25
N GLU A 148 -1.01 -17.83 -13.18
CA GLU A 148 -2.16 -16.94 -13.01
C GLU A 148 -1.80 -15.44 -13.08
N TYR A 149 -0.71 -14.97 -12.46
CA TYR A 149 -0.34 -13.56 -12.55
C TYR A 149 -0.01 -13.18 -14.00
N SER A 150 0.77 -14.01 -14.70
CA SER A 150 1.12 -13.77 -16.10
C SER A 150 -0.13 -13.80 -16.99
N GLU A 151 -1.09 -14.68 -16.70
CA GLU A 151 -2.39 -14.72 -17.39
C GLU A 151 -3.19 -13.43 -17.18
N ILE A 152 -3.32 -12.95 -15.93
CA ILE A 152 -4.00 -11.68 -15.62
C ILE A 152 -3.31 -10.52 -16.34
N LYS A 153 -1.98 -10.45 -16.30
CA LYS A 153 -1.20 -9.41 -16.98
C LYS A 153 -1.43 -9.44 -18.49
N ASN A 154 -1.42 -10.62 -19.13
CA ASN A 154 -1.68 -10.75 -20.56
C ASN A 154 -3.11 -10.31 -20.93
N VAL A 155 -4.10 -10.64 -20.10
CA VAL A 155 -5.49 -10.17 -20.27
C VAL A 155 -5.53 -8.64 -20.20
N LEU A 156 -4.89 -8.04 -19.21
CA LEU A 156 -4.80 -6.59 -19.07
C LEU A 156 -4.07 -5.93 -20.25
N ASP A 157 -2.96 -6.49 -20.73
CA ASP A 157 -2.26 -5.99 -21.93
C ASP A 157 -3.21 -5.94 -23.14
N ASN A 158 -4.04 -6.96 -23.32
CA ASN A 158 -5.04 -6.98 -24.39
C ASN A 158 -6.14 -5.94 -24.18
N LYS A 159 -6.64 -5.77 -22.94
CA LYS A 159 -7.63 -4.74 -22.60
C LYS A 159 -7.09 -3.32 -22.85
N ILE A 160 -5.83 -3.05 -22.52
CA ILE A 160 -5.17 -1.76 -22.77
C ILE A 160 -5.01 -1.51 -24.28
N LYS A 161 -4.63 -2.54 -25.06
CA LYS A 161 -4.56 -2.41 -26.53
C LYS A 161 -5.92 -2.12 -27.15
N LEU A 162 -6.97 -2.80 -26.68
CA LEU A 162 -8.34 -2.56 -27.13
C LEU A 162 -8.80 -1.14 -26.78
N LEU A 163 -8.57 -0.69 -25.54
CA LEU A 163 -8.83 0.69 -25.11
C LEU A 163 -8.18 1.71 -26.05
N ASN A 164 -6.90 1.51 -26.38
CA ASN A 164 -6.17 2.41 -27.29
C ASN A 164 -6.76 2.40 -28.71
N SER A 165 -7.13 1.22 -29.21
CA SER A 165 -7.78 1.05 -30.50
C SER A 165 -9.12 1.78 -30.55
N ASP A 166 -9.97 1.59 -29.54
CA ASP A 166 -11.28 2.22 -29.45
C ASP A 166 -11.18 3.74 -29.35
N LEU A 167 -10.24 4.26 -28.56
CA LEU A 167 -9.99 5.71 -28.44
C LEU A 167 -9.43 6.33 -29.72
N SER A 168 -8.78 5.55 -30.58
CA SER A 168 -8.32 6.01 -31.89
C SER A 168 -9.47 6.11 -32.92
N ASN A 169 -10.59 5.43 -32.67
CA ASN A 169 -11.74 5.44 -33.55
C ASN A 169 -12.69 6.61 -33.18
N SER A 170 -12.83 7.59 -34.08
CA SER A 170 -13.51 8.87 -33.81
C SER A 170 -15.04 8.80 -33.70
N THR A 171 -15.65 7.62 -33.89
CA THR A 171 -17.12 7.48 -33.93
C THR A 171 -17.75 7.22 -32.56
N ILE A 172 -16.98 6.75 -31.58
CA ILE A 172 -17.51 6.34 -30.26
C ILE A 172 -17.23 7.43 -29.23
N ASN A 173 -18.19 7.68 -28.33
CA ASN A 173 -18.02 8.60 -27.22
C ASN A 173 -16.91 8.10 -26.27
N LYS A 174 -15.86 8.89 -26.04
CA LYS A 174 -14.77 8.57 -25.11
C LYS A 174 -15.25 8.11 -23.75
N LYS A 175 -16.28 8.75 -23.20
CA LYS A 175 -16.88 8.38 -21.91
C LYS A 175 -17.32 6.91 -21.91
N GLU A 176 -18.02 6.51 -22.97
CA GLU A 176 -18.54 5.15 -23.14
C GLU A 176 -17.40 4.15 -23.28
N ILE A 177 -16.34 4.50 -24.03
CA ILE A 177 -15.14 3.67 -24.16
C ILE A 177 -14.51 3.41 -22.78
N TYR A 178 -14.25 4.46 -21.98
CA TYR A 178 -13.67 4.28 -20.66
C TYR A 178 -14.59 3.52 -19.71
N TRP A 179 -15.89 3.82 -19.72
CA TRP A 179 -16.86 3.11 -18.87
C TRP A 179 -16.92 1.63 -19.20
N ASN A 180 -16.95 1.27 -20.48
CA ASN A 180 -16.90 -0.12 -20.93
C ASN A 180 -15.59 -0.79 -20.49
N PHE A 181 -14.45 -0.11 -20.64
CA PHE A 181 -13.16 -0.61 -20.16
C PHE A 181 -13.19 -0.90 -18.65
N PHE A 182 -13.65 0.05 -17.82
CA PHE A 182 -13.72 -0.12 -16.36
C PHE A 182 -14.72 -1.21 -15.94
N GLU A 183 -15.83 -1.38 -16.67
CA GLU A 183 -16.79 -2.45 -16.42
C GLU A 183 -16.18 -3.85 -16.61
N THR A 184 -15.17 -3.96 -17.48
CA THR A 184 -14.48 -5.24 -17.69
C THR A 184 -13.52 -5.61 -16.57
N LEU A 185 -13.11 -4.66 -15.72
CA LEU A 185 -12.08 -4.89 -14.70
C LEU A 185 -12.65 -5.61 -13.47
N ASN A 186 -11.90 -6.60 -12.98
CA ASN A 186 -12.18 -7.27 -11.71
C ASN A 186 -11.15 -6.88 -10.62
N THR A 187 -11.38 -7.33 -9.38
CA THR A 187 -10.51 -7.02 -8.23
C THR A 187 -9.07 -7.47 -8.42
N ALA A 188 -8.83 -8.66 -8.98
CA ALA A 188 -7.46 -9.15 -9.21
C ALA A 188 -6.72 -8.28 -10.23
N GLU A 189 -7.42 -7.80 -11.25
CA GLU A 189 -6.88 -6.85 -12.21
C GLU A 189 -6.56 -5.48 -11.60
N PHE A 190 -7.42 -4.96 -10.71
CA PHE A 190 -7.10 -3.75 -9.94
C PHE A 190 -5.86 -3.93 -9.08
N LEU A 191 -5.70 -5.09 -8.43
CA LEU A 191 -4.52 -5.41 -7.63
C LEU A 191 -3.25 -5.38 -8.49
N VAL A 192 -3.25 -6.03 -9.65
CA VAL A 192 -2.12 -6.00 -10.58
C VAL A 192 -1.81 -4.58 -11.04
N ILE A 193 -2.82 -3.76 -11.34
CA ILE A 193 -2.62 -2.34 -11.69
C ILE A 193 -2.05 -1.54 -10.51
N LEU A 194 -2.38 -1.90 -9.27
CA LEU A 194 -1.78 -1.33 -8.06
C LEU A 194 -0.39 -1.93 -7.74
N GLY A 195 0.18 -2.77 -8.61
CA GLY A 195 1.53 -3.30 -8.44
C GLY A 195 1.62 -4.53 -7.54
N GLU A 196 0.47 -5.11 -7.16
CA GLU A 196 0.42 -6.37 -6.40
C GLU A 196 0.87 -7.55 -7.27
N ARG A 197 1.71 -8.40 -6.68
CA ARG A 197 1.99 -9.71 -7.23
C ARG A 197 0.91 -10.69 -6.78
N ILE A 198 0.45 -11.51 -7.72
CA ILE A 198 -0.51 -12.58 -7.42
C ILE A 198 0.26 -13.89 -7.31
N THR A 199 0.08 -14.57 -6.18
CA THR A 199 0.73 -15.83 -5.81
C THR A 199 -0.31 -16.84 -5.33
N LEU A 200 0.12 -18.08 -5.05
CA LEU A 200 -0.76 -19.06 -4.42
C LEU A 200 -1.23 -18.56 -3.05
N GLY A 201 -2.54 -18.44 -2.86
CA GLY A 201 -3.15 -17.94 -1.64
C GLY A 201 -3.23 -16.41 -1.54
N SER A 202 -2.94 -15.67 -2.63
CA SER A 202 -3.21 -14.24 -2.67
C SER A 202 -4.72 -13.97 -2.53
N SER A 203 -5.08 -12.97 -1.73
CA SER A 203 -6.44 -12.49 -1.61
C SER A 203 -6.80 -11.66 -2.84
N LYS A 204 -7.97 -11.90 -3.43
CA LYS A 204 -8.47 -11.19 -4.62
C LYS A 204 -9.79 -10.47 -4.32
N ASP A 205 -10.06 -10.24 -3.04
CA ASP A 205 -11.35 -9.73 -2.56
C ASP A 205 -11.23 -8.30 -2.01
N ILE A 206 -10.01 -7.79 -1.84
CA ILE A 206 -9.73 -6.58 -1.05
C ILE A 206 -8.52 -5.83 -1.60
N LEU A 207 -8.56 -4.50 -1.58
CA LEU A 207 -7.43 -3.64 -1.94
C LEU A 207 -6.47 -3.43 -0.76
N PRO A 208 -5.22 -3.00 -1.03
CA PRO A 208 -4.23 -2.83 0.03
C PRO A 208 -4.63 -1.75 1.05
N PRO A 209 -4.28 -1.89 2.33
CA PRO A 209 -4.40 -0.80 3.29
C PRO A 209 -3.49 0.37 2.88
N SER A 210 -3.73 1.59 3.37
CA SER A 210 -2.82 2.69 3.06
C SER A 210 -1.46 2.48 3.76
N ILE A 211 -0.39 2.95 3.12
CA ILE A 211 0.93 2.94 3.76
C ILE A 211 0.97 3.81 5.03
N ASN A 212 0.16 4.86 5.09
CA ASN A 212 0.04 5.67 6.30
C ASN A 212 -0.54 4.84 7.46
N ASP A 213 -1.57 4.03 7.22
CA ASP A 213 -2.11 3.15 8.27
C ASP A 213 -1.08 2.10 8.69
N CYS A 214 -0.32 1.56 7.74
CA CYS A 214 0.76 0.61 8.01
C CYS A 214 1.84 1.23 8.90
N ILE A 215 2.22 2.49 8.64
CA ILE A 215 3.17 3.24 9.49
C ILE A 215 2.58 3.50 10.87
N LYS A 216 1.29 3.89 10.98
CA LYS A 216 0.63 4.12 12.28
C LYS A 216 0.72 2.88 13.17
N SER A 217 0.24 1.75 12.67
CA SER A 217 0.27 0.48 13.41
C SER A 217 1.69 0.02 13.77
N PHE A 218 2.70 0.43 13.00
CA PHE A 218 4.11 0.17 13.29
C PHE A 218 4.66 1.03 14.44
N VAL A 219 4.26 2.31 14.52
CA VAL A 219 4.73 3.27 15.54
C VAL A 219 3.90 3.26 16.82
N GLU A 220 2.80 2.51 16.89
CA GLU A 220 2.05 2.37 18.14
C GLU A 220 2.94 1.78 19.24
N ILE A 221 2.70 2.21 20.49
CA ILE A 221 3.34 1.62 21.64
C ILE A 221 2.85 0.19 21.81
N HIS A 222 3.79 -0.73 21.97
CA HIS A 222 3.45 -2.13 22.15
C HIS A 222 2.75 -2.29 23.51
N SER A 223 1.66 -3.06 23.56
CA SER A 223 0.81 -3.22 24.76
C SER A 223 1.58 -3.55 26.06
N LYS A 224 2.64 -4.35 25.96
CA LYS A 224 3.54 -4.69 27.08
C LYS A 224 4.42 -3.54 27.60
N ASP A 225 4.48 -2.41 26.91
CA ASP A 225 5.27 -1.23 27.26
C ASP A 225 4.42 0.01 27.54
N ASN A 226 3.08 -0.10 27.55
CA ASN A 226 2.19 1.04 27.81
C ASN A 226 2.47 1.75 29.15
N ASN A 227 2.98 1.00 30.14
CA ASN A 227 3.32 1.52 31.46
C ASN A 227 4.77 2.04 31.56
N CYS A 228 5.54 2.04 30.46
CA CYS A 228 6.94 2.41 30.47
C CYS A 228 7.09 3.94 30.52
N LYS A 229 7.37 4.49 31.71
CA LYS A 229 7.45 5.94 31.96
C LYS A 229 8.63 6.66 31.30
N LYS A 230 9.57 5.95 30.67
CA LYS A 230 10.80 6.55 30.11
C LYS A 230 10.82 6.41 28.59
N TYR A 231 10.77 7.54 27.88
CA TYR A 231 10.75 7.64 26.42
C TYR A 231 9.54 6.94 25.74
N GLY A 232 8.40 6.87 26.43
CA GLY A 232 7.13 6.39 25.87
C GLY A 232 7.00 4.89 25.59
N GLY A 233 8.00 4.07 25.90
CA GLY A 233 7.97 2.62 25.64
C GLY A 233 8.40 2.22 24.22
N LEU A 234 8.62 0.92 24.00
CA LEU A 234 8.99 0.41 22.66
C LEU A 234 7.75 0.37 21.77
N THR A 235 7.93 0.76 20.50
CA THR A 235 6.88 0.59 19.50
C THR A 235 6.71 -0.89 19.13
N VAL A 236 5.56 -1.22 18.52
CA VAL A 236 5.31 -2.55 17.94
C VAL A 236 6.42 -2.91 16.94
N GLY A 237 6.82 -1.95 16.11
CA GLY A 237 7.95 -2.07 15.19
C GLY A 237 9.27 -2.41 15.87
N ALA A 238 9.64 -1.65 16.93
CA ALA A 238 10.89 -1.88 17.66
C ALA A 238 10.91 -3.22 18.40
N ARG A 239 9.78 -3.62 18.98
CA ARG A 239 9.61 -4.95 19.59
C ARG A 239 9.78 -6.06 18.57
N ALA A 240 9.18 -5.92 17.39
CA ALA A 240 9.35 -6.89 16.32
C ALA A 240 10.83 -6.98 15.90
N LEU A 241 11.48 -5.83 15.68
CA LEU A 241 12.89 -5.77 15.25
C LEU A 241 13.82 -6.53 16.20
N SER A 242 13.60 -6.43 17.52
CA SER A 242 14.43 -7.10 18.52
C SER A 242 14.58 -8.61 18.29
N LYS A 243 13.54 -9.26 17.73
CA LYS A 243 13.54 -10.69 17.43
C LYS A 243 14.42 -11.05 16.22
N HIS A 244 14.57 -10.12 15.28
CA HIS A 244 15.32 -10.30 14.03
C HIS A 244 16.80 -9.97 14.24
N CYS A 245 17.12 -8.87 14.92
CA CYS A 245 18.51 -8.54 15.27
C CYS A 245 19.21 -9.64 16.09
N HIS A 246 18.48 -10.41 16.90
CA HIS A 246 19.05 -11.53 17.65
C HIS A 246 19.28 -12.80 16.80
N ARG A 247 18.67 -12.88 15.61
CA ARG A 247 18.79 -14.01 14.68
C ARG A 247 19.78 -13.77 13.56
N ASP A 248 20.06 -12.52 13.25
CA ASP A 248 21.07 -12.09 12.28
C ASP A 248 22.47 -12.11 12.91
N GLN A 249 23.20 -13.19 12.67
CA GLN A 249 24.52 -13.46 13.26
C GLN A 249 25.67 -13.02 12.35
N THR A 250 25.38 -12.65 11.09
CA THR A 250 26.40 -12.48 10.05
C THR A 250 26.38 -11.09 9.43
N ASN A 251 25.26 -10.69 8.83
CA ASN A 251 25.21 -9.54 7.92
C ASN A 251 24.75 -8.25 8.60
N LYS A 252 24.20 -8.33 9.82
CA LYS A 252 23.67 -7.19 10.59
C LYS A 252 22.78 -6.29 9.74
N TRP A 253 22.01 -6.88 8.83
CA TRP A 253 21.12 -6.17 7.93
C TRP A 253 20.07 -5.36 8.71
N TRP A 254 19.60 -5.95 9.83
CA TRP A 254 18.65 -5.36 10.77
C TRP A 254 19.28 -4.33 11.73
N GLY A 255 20.61 -4.21 11.72
CA GLY A 255 21.39 -3.31 12.57
C GLY A 255 21.60 -3.80 14.01
N ASP A 256 22.38 -3.03 14.77
CA ASP A 256 22.73 -3.33 16.16
C ASP A 256 21.65 -2.83 17.12
N TYR A 257 20.85 -3.75 17.66
CA TYR A 257 19.73 -3.44 18.56
C TYR A 257 20.20 -3.11 19.99
N THR A 258 20.87 -1.97 20.16
CA THR A 258 21.46 -1.50 21.41
C THR A 258 20.93 -0.13 21.83
N GLY A 259 21.32 0.36 23.01
CA GLY A 259 20.90 1.67 23.52
C GLY A 259 19.53 1.69 24.20
N ASN A 260 19.03 2.91 24.42
CA ASN A 260 17.76 3.14 25.12
C ASN A 260 16.54 2.94 24.20
N THR A 261 15.34 3.08 24.76
CA THR A 261 14.06 2.94 24.05
C THR A 261 13.98 3.83 22.80
N LEU A 262 14.42 5.08 22.89
CA LEU A 262 14.43 6.01 21.76
C LEU A 262 15.35 5.52 20.64
N ASN A 263 16.57 5.06 20.97
CA ASN A 263 17.50 4.51 19.98
C ASN A 263 16.91 3.29 19.26
N LYS A 264 16.24 2.40 19.99
CA LYS A 264 15.61 1.19 19.44
C LYS A 264 14.42 1.52 18.53
N ASN A 265 13.60 2.49 18.92
CA ASN A 265 12.48 2.97 18.10
C ASN A 265 12.99 3.64 16.82
N GLN A 266 14.01 4.48 16.91
CA GLN A 266 14.65 5.11 15.75
C GLN A 266 15.26 4.09 14.79
N LEU A 267 15.97 3.07 15.31
CA LEU A 267 16.50 1.99 14.48
C LEU A 267 15.38 1.27 13.72
N ALA A 268 14.27 0.96 14.38
CA ALA A 268 13.13 0.33 13.73
C ALA A 268 12.52 1.18 12.61
N ILE A 269 12.41 2.51 12.82
CA ILE A 269 11.96 3.44 11.79
C ILE A 269 12.93 3.48 10.61
N ASN A 270 14.23 3.52 10.86
CA ASN A 270 15.24 3.53 9.80
C ASN A 270 15.19 2.24 8.97
N ILE A 271 14.94 1.09 9.61
CA ILE A 271 14.73 -0.18 8.90
C ILE A 271 13.45 -0.14 8.05
N LEU A 272 12.35 0.40 8.57
CA LEU A 272 11.11 0.55 7.79
C LEU A 272 11.33 1.47 6.60
N ILE A 273 11.98 2.62 6.78
CA ILE A 273 12.34 3.55 5.69
C ILE A 273 13.19 2.84 4.63
N LYS A 274 14.21 2.08 5.06
CA LYS A 274 15.08 1.29 4.17
C LYS A 274 14.27 0.29 3.35
N LEU A 275 13.30 -0.40 3.96
CA LEU A 275 12.38 -1.29 3.25
C LEU A 275 11.49 -0.53 2.26
N LEU A 276 10.87 0.58 2.68
CA LEU A 276 9.95 1.37 1.86
C LEU A 276 10.62 2.01 0.63
N LYS A 277 11.91 2.33 0.73
CA LYS A 277 12.71 2.72 -0.43
C LYS A 277 12.97 1.50 -1.32
N SER A 278 13.52 0.43 -0.75
CA SER A 278 13.95 -0.74 -1.54
C SER A 278 12.84 -1.71 -1.99
N ILE A 279 11.55 -1.33 -1.92
CA ILE A 279 10.44 -2.21 -2.31
C ILE A 279 10.60 -2.61 -3.77
N SER A 280 10.54 -3.92 -4.00
CA SER A 280 10.48 -4.53 -5.32
C SER A 280 9.26 -5.43 -5.49
N TRP A 281 8.51 -5.64 -4.40
CA TRP A 281 7.43 -6.61 -4.34
C TRP A 281 6.42 -6.23 -3.26
N ILE A 282 5.14 -6.33 -3.61
CA ILE A 282 4.02 -6.25 -2.66
C ILE A 282 3.01 -7.36 -2.95
N ASN A 283 2.36 -7.86 -1.91
CA ASN A 283 1.34 -8.89 -2.02
C ASN A 283 0.33 -8.82 -0.86
N ILE A 284 -0.90 -9.25 -1.14
CA ILE A 284 -1.91 -9.56 -0.14
C ILE A 284 -2.16 -11.07 -0.12
N HIS A 285 -1.87 -11.73 1.00
CA HIS A 285 -2.16 -13.15 1.21
C HIS A 285 -3.32 -13.37 2.17
N LYS A 286 -4.06 -14.47 2.00
CA LYS A 286 -5.10 -14.90 2.94
C LYS A 286 -4.55 -16.04 3.80
N LEU A 287 -4.41 -15.80 5.10
CA LEU A 287 -4.09 -16.84 6.07
C LEU A 287 -5.37 -17.64 6.42
N PRO A 288 -5.24 -18.83 7.05
CA PRO A 288 -6.37 -19.52 7.65
C PRO A 288 -7.24 -18.58 8.50
N HIS A 289 -8.55 -18.83 8.52
CA HIS A 289 -9.56 -17.99 9.18
C HIS A 289 -9.79 -16.60 8.53
N ASN A 290 -9.53 -16.47 7.22
CA ASN A 290 -9.83 -15.26 6.43
C ASN A 290 -9.12 -13.99 6.94
N ILE A 291 -7.91 -14.13 7.48
CA ILE A 291 -7.08 -12.98 7.87
C ILE A 291 -6.28 -12.55 6.65
N ASN A 292 -6.49 -11.32 6.18
CA ASN A 292 -5.66 -10.75 5.12
C ASN A 292 -4.31 -10.30 5.71
N VAL A 293 -3.26 -10.53 4.94
CA VAL A 293 -1.92 -10.09 5.26
C VAL A 293 -1.41 -9.25 4.12
N TYR A 294 -1.08 -8.00 4.41
CA TYR A 294 -0.36 -7.14 3.49
C TYR A 294 1.14 -7.29 3.71
N GLU A 295 1.89 -7.51 2.64
CA GLU A 295 3.31 -7.81 2.69
C GLU A 295 4.07 -6.96 1.68
N ILE A 296 5.22 -6.42 2.11
CA ILE A 296 6.17 -5.73 1.24
C ILE A 296 7.55 -6.39 1.38
N ARG A 297 8.29 -6.47 0.27
CA ARG A 297 9.67 -6.98 0.25
C ARG A 297 10.56 -6.20 -0.69
N ASN A 298 11.85 -6.23 -0.37
CA ASN A 298 12.90 -5.80 -1.28
C ASN A 298 13.46 -6.97 -2.11
N ILE A 299 14.41 -6.64 -3.00
CA ILE A 299 15.02 -7.59 -3.93
C ILE A 299 15.83 -8.70 -3.27
N TYR A 300 16.14 -8.58 -1.99
CA TYR A 300 16.89 -9.56 -1.22
C TYR A 300 15.95 -10.43 -0.36
N GLY A 301 14.64 -10.21 -0.45
CA GLY A 301 13.64 -10.94 0.31
C GLY A 301 13.39 -10.40 1.72
N TYR A 302 14.12 -9.38 2.20
CA TYR A 302 13.77 -8.72 3.46
C TYR A 302 12.45 -7.97 3.32
N GLY A 303 11.63 -7.99 4.35
CA GLY A 303 10.29 -7.42 4.26
C GLY A 303 9.64 -7.05 5.58
N ALA A 304 8.40 -6.61 5.45
CA ALA A 304 7.51 -6.23 6.54
C ALA A 304 6.09 -6.72 6.22
N ARG A 305 5.35 -7.14 7.24
CA ARG A 305 3.97 -7.63 7.07
C ARG A 305 3.01 -7.04 8.10
N TRP A 306 1.78 -6.83 7.66
CA TRP A 306 0.67 -6.38 8.47
C TRP A 306 -0.50 -7.33 8.34
N TYR A 307 -1.21 -7.55 9.44
CA TYR A 307 -2.55 -8.16 9.39
C TYR A 307 -3.57 -7.06 9.21
N PHE A 308 -4.55 -7.27 8.34
CA PHE A 308 -5.60 -6.28 8.14
C PHE A 308 -6.96 -6.88 7.86
N LYS A 309 -7.99 -6.17 8.32
CA LYS A 309 -9.39 -6.46 8.05
C LYS A 309 -10.16 -5.15 7.92
N ILE A 310 -11.11 -5.10 6.98
CA ILE A 310 -12.08 -4.00 6.92
C ILE A 310 -13.14 -4.25 8.00
N ASP A 311 -13.40 -3.24 8.82
CA ASP A 311 -14.55 -3.26 9.73
C ASP A 311 -15.81 -2.95 8.93
N ASN A 312 -16.42 -4.00 8.37
CA ASN A 312 -17.56 -3.87 7.46
C ASN A 312 -18.78 -3.22 8.12
N GLU A 313 -19.08 -3.55 9.38
CA GLU A 313 -20.27 -3.05 10.08
C GLU A 313 -20.16 -1.54 10.33
N GLN A 314 -19.00 -1.07 10.81
CA GLN A 314 -18.78 0.37 11.02
C GLN A 314 -18.61 1.14 9.71
N THR A 315 -17.96 0.53 8.72
CA THR A 315 -17.62 1.20 7.45
C THR A 315 -18.86 1.33 6.57
N PHE A 316 -19.54 0.22 6.26
CA PHE A 316 -20.64 0.22 5.30
C PHE A 316 -21.96 0.69 5.91
N GLY A 317 -22.15 0.55 7.23
CA GLY A 317 -23.32 1.10 7.93
C GLY A 317 -23.40 2.63 7.90
N LYS A 318 -22.25 3.32 7.82
CA LYS A 318 -22.16 4.79 7.68
C LYS A 318 -22.27 5.28 6.24
N LEU A 319 -22.00 4.43 5.25
CA LEU A 319 -21.88 4.77 3.84
C LEU A 319 -23.15 4.47 3.02
N ASN A 320 -24.31 4.35 3.67
CA ASN A 320 -25.59 4.04 3.00
C ASN A 320 -26.10 5.10 2.00
N SER A 321 -25.38 6.23 1.85
CA SER A 321 -25.55 7.15 0.71
C SER A 321 -24.24 7.89 0.42
N ILE A 322 -23.68 7.75 -0.80
CA ILE A 322 -22.60 8.64 -1.28
C ILE A 322 -23.22 9.99 -1.65
N ASN A 323 -23.43 10.81 -0.63
CA ASN A 323 -23.72 12.23 -0.81
C ASN A 323 -22.44 13.07 -0.77
N ASP A 324 -21.38 12.57 -0.12
CA ASP A 324 -20.08 13.26 -0.05
C ASP A 324 -18.91 12.27 -0.18
N ILE A 325 -18.37 12.14 -1.39
CA ILE A 325 -17.22 11.28 -1.72
C ILE A 325 -15.98 11.69 -0.91
N ASN A 326 -15.89 12.96 -0.51
CA ASN A 326 -14.74 13.46 0.24
C ASN A 326 -14.68 12.88 1.66
N ASN A 327 -15.80 12.36 2.18
CA ASN A 327 -15.90 11.80 3.53
C ASN A 327 -15.84 10.26 3.57
N ILE A 328 -15.52 9.60 2.44
CA ILE A 328 -15.28 8.16 2.45
C ILE A 328 -13.94 7.91 3.14
N ASN A 329 -14.01 7.31 4.33
CA ASN A 329 -12.87 6.86 5.11
C ASN A 329 -13.16 5.44 5.62
N ILE A 330 -12.47 4.46 5.06
CA ILE A 330 -12.60 3.06 5.45
C ILE A 330 -11.77 2.80 6.69
N ASN A 331 -12.40 2.20 7.71
CA ASN A 331 -11.69 1.79 8.91
C ASN A 331 -11.06 0.41 8.70
N TYR A 332 -9.73 0.37 8.74
CA TYR A 332 -8.95 -0.87 8.71
C TYR A 332 -8.52 -1.21 10.13
N ASN A 333 -8.91 -2.39 10.61
CA ASN A 333 -8.23 -2.98 11.76
C ASN A 333 -6.90 -3.55 11.25
N LEU A 334 -5.81 -2.82 11.54
CA LEU A 334 -4.48 -3.06 10.98
C LEU A 334 -3.46 -3.22 12.10
N GLU A 335 -2.71 -4.32 12.08
CA GLU A 335 -1.69 -4.65 13.07
C GLU A 335 -0.37 -4.94 12.38
N PHE A 336 0.72 -4.27 12.80
CA PHE A 336 2.05 -4.65 12.35
C PHE A 336 2.45 -5.97 12.98
N ARG A 337 2.62 -7.00 12.15
CA ARG A 337 2.86 -8.36 12.63
C ARG A 337 4.35 -8.65 12.82
N GLY A 338 5.20 -8.07 11.98
CA GLY A 338 6.64 -8.20 12.10
C GLY A 338 7.38 -8.10 10.79
N PHE A 339 8.70 -8.23 10.90
CA PHE A 339 9.61 -8.25 9.78
C PHE A 339 9.72 -9.65 9.17
N LEU A 340 10.28 -9.70 7.97
CA LEU A 340 10.44 -10.91 7.18
C LEU A 340 11.90 -11.04 6.77
N GLU A 341 12.42 -12.25 6.95
CA GLU A 341 13.73 -12.63 6.45
C GLU A 341 13.65 -13.05 4.97
N PRO A 342 14.78 -13.05 4.26
CA PRO A 342 14.91 -13.74 2.99
C PRO A 342 14.46 -15.20 3.12
N GLN A 343 13.95 -15.75 2.02
CA GLN A 343 13.52 -17.14 2.05
C GLN A 343 14.71 -18.05 2.19
N ASP A 344 14.69 -18.90 3.22
CA ASP A 344 15.63 -19.98 3.42
C ASP A 344 14.83 -21.27 3.49
N ILE A 345 15.02 -22.14 2.50
CA ILE A 345 14.39 -23.46 2.42
C ILE A 345 14.67 -24.28 3.69
N LYS A 346 15.82 -24.04 4.35
CA LYS A 346 16.21 -24.66 5.62
C LYS A 346 16.04 -23.71 6.82
N GLY A 347 15.36 -22.58 6.64
CA GLY A 347 15.17 -21.56 7.66
C GLY A 347 14.46 -22.12 8.88
N HIS A 348 13.42 -22.93 8.70
CA HIS A 348 12.74 -23.60 9.81
C HIS A 348 13.67 -24.53 10.61
N GLU A 349 14.51 -25.33 9.94
CA GLU A 349 15.48 -26.24 10.58
C GLU A 349 16.55 -25.47 11.37
N LYS A 350 16.94 -24.28 10.87
CA LYS A 350 17.93 -23.40 11.50
C LYS A 350 17.34 -22.35 12.45
N LYS A 351 16.02 -22.40 12.71
CA LYS A 351 15.28 -21.38 13.49
C LYS A 351 15.45 -19.95 12.94
N TRP A 352 15.59 -19.82 11.62
CA TRP A 352 15.77 -18.57 10.88
C TRP A 352 16.99 -17.77 11.37
N ARG A 353 18.04 -18.48 11.79
CA ARG A 353 19.34 -17.87 12.08
C ARG A 353 20.10 -17.72 10.76
N HIS A 354 20.57 -16.51 10.51
CA HIS A 354 21.30 -16.13 9.29
C HIS A 354 22.70 -15.68 9.62
#